data_AF-A0A7D9D3F1-F1
#
_entry.id   AF-A0A7D9D3F1-F1
#
_cell.length_a   1.000
_cell.length_b   1.000
_cell.length_c   1.000
_cell.angle_alpha   90.00
_cell.angle_beta   90.00
_cell.angle_gamma   90.00
#
_symmetry.space_group_name_H-M   'P 1'
#
loop_
_entity.id
_entity.type
_entity.pdbx_description
1 polymer ?
#
loop_
_entity_poly.entity_id
_entity_poly.type
_entity_poly.pdbx_seq_one_letter_code
_entity_poly.pdbx_strand_id
1 'polypeptide(L)'
;MSKVCARCEKTVFVTEELKCLDKIWHRGCFKCKECGMTLNMRTYKGFNKEPYCEAHIPKAKATTMAETPELKRIAENTKIQSNVKYHAEFEKSKGKFTQVADDPETLRIKQNSQIISNVAYHGELQKKAAMEQKRTINENG
;
A
#
# COMPACT_ATOMS: atom_id res chain seq x y z
N MET A 1 38.43 -41.24 15.74
CA MET A 1 37.99 -40.74 14.41
C MET A 1 39.09 -39.89 13.81
N SER A 2 39.50 -40.16 12.59
CA SER A 2 40.46 -39.34 11.85
C SER A 2 39.80 -38.03 11.42
N LYS A 3 40.49 -36.91 11.62
CA LYS A 3 40.04 -35.58 11.18
C LYS A 3 40.40 -35.44 9.70
N VAL A 4 39.46 -35.03 8.87
CA VAL A 4 39.66 -34.87 7.41
C VAL A 4 39.56 -33.40 7.00
N CYS A 5 40.36 -32.99 6.03
CA CYS A 5 40.35 -31.63 5.53
C CYS A 5 39.19 -31.41 4.57
N ALA A 6 38.42 -30.34 4.74
CA ALA A 6 37.33 -29.97 3.85
C ALA A 6 37.74 -29.53 2.43
N ARG A 7 39.04 -29.30 2.17
CA ARG A 7 39.53 -28.86 0.84
C ARG A 7 40.19 -29.96 0.05
N CYS A 8 41.04 -30.75 0.70
CA CYS A 8 41.85 -31.77 0.03
C CYS A 8 41.45 -33.20 0.46
N GLU A 9 40.49 -33.34 1.37
CA GLU A 9 39.94 -34.62 1.86
C GLU A 9 40.97 -35.54 2.54
N LYS A 10 42.22 -35.10 2.69
CA LYS A 10 43.28 -35.82 3.40
C LYS A 10 43.14 -35.67 4.90
N THR A 11 43.72 -36.61 5.65
CA THR A 11 43.77 -36.56 7.11
C THR A 11 44.56 -35.34 7.59
N VAL A 12 44.03 -34.65 8.60
CA VAL A 12 44.64 -33.49 9.23
C VAL A 12 45.26 -33.94 10.55
N PHE A 13 46.57 -33.80 10.66
CA PHE A 13 47.30 -34.06 11.89
C PHE A 13 47.12 -32.90 12.87
N VAL A 14 47.27 -33.18 14.18
CA VAL A 14 47.07 -32.20 15.27
C VAL A 14 47.89 -30.92 15.06
N THR A 15 49.09 -31.03 14.50
CA THR A 15 49.99 -29.89 14.24
C THR A 15 49.46 -28.91 13.17
N GLU A 16 48.79 -29.43 12.14
CA GLU A 16 48.26 -28.64 11.02
C GLU A 16 46.76 -28.34 11.12
N GLU A 17 46.16 -28.70 12.26
CA GLU A 17 44.73 -28.60 12.49
C GLU A 17 44.27 -27.14 12.61
N LEU A 18 43.38 -26.74 11.70
CA LEU A 18 42.64 -25.49 11.77
C LEU A 18 41.13 -25.80 11.77
N LYS A 19 40.48 -25.54 12.91
CA LYS A 19 39.02 -25.68 13.05
C LYS A 19 38.34 -24.35 12.71
N CYS A 20 37.55 -24.33 11.65
CA CYS A 20 36.88 -23.12 11.18
C CYS A 20 35.62 -23.47 10.37
N LEU A 21 34.54 -22.69 10.55
CA LEU A 21 33.25 -22.87 9.86
C LEU A 21 32.69 -24.31 10.01
N ASP A 22 32.75 -24.85 11.23
CA ASP A 22 32.35 -26.23 11.59
C ASP A 22 33.07 -27.33 10.80
N LYS A 23 34.20 -27.00 10.18
CA LYS A 23 35.01 -27.91 9.38
C LYS A 23 36.47 -27.86 9.82
N ILE A 24 37.22 -28.89 9.45
CA ILE A 24 38.65 -28.99 9.73
C ILE A 24 39.41 -28.74 8.42
N TRP A 25 40.46 -27.95 8.50
CA TRP A 25 41.29 -27.54 7.38
C TRP A 25 42.76 -27.71 7.74
N HIS A 26 43.62 -27.98 6.76
CA HIS A 26 45.05 -27.74 6.94
C HIS A 26 45.33 -26.24 6.91
N ARG A 27 46.35 -25.78 7.65
CA ARG A 27 46.84 -24.39 7.60
C ARG A 27 47.10 -23.90 6.17
N GLY A 28 47.69 -24.75 5.32
CA GLY A 28 47.96 -24.44 3.92
C GLY A 28 46.76 -24.54 2.98
N CYS A 29 45.72 -25.31 3.36
CA CYS A 29 44.52 -25.51 2.56
C CYS A 29 43.44 -24.47 2.79
N PHE A 30 43.58 -23.66 3.83
CA PHE A 30 42.64 -22.58 4.16
C PHE A 30 42.87 -21.39 3.22
N LYS A 31 42.23 -21.44 2.05
CA LYS A 31 42.38 -20.46 0.96
C LYS A 31 41.03 -19.91 0.54
N CYS A 32 41.02 -18.64 0.11
CA CYS A 32 39.83 -18.01 -0.45
C CYS A 32 39.30 -18.80 -1.66
N LYS A 33 37.98 -19.05 -1.71
CA LYS A 33 37.36 -19.78 -2.82
C LYS A 33 37.51 -19.09 -4.17
N GLU A 34 37.49 -17.75 -4.20
CA GLU A 34 37.57 -16.96 -5.43
C GLU A 34 39.00 -16.71 -5.90
N CYS A 35 39.90 -16.25 -5.02
CA CYS A 35 41.25 -15.85 -5.41
C CYS A 35 42.35 -16.85 -5.03
N GLY A 36 42.06 -17.90 -4.28
CA GLY A 36 43.06 -18.88 -3.84
C GLY A 36 44.10 -18.34 -2.85
N MET A 37 43.96 -17.08 -2.39
CA MET A 37 44.85 -16.50 -1.38
C MET A 37 44.76 -17.29 -0.08
N THR A 38 45.91 -17.69 0.48
CA THR A 38 45.94 -18.35 1.80
C THR A 38 45.46 -17.37 2.86
N LEU A 39 44.42 -17.77 3.58
CA LEU A 39 43.82 -17.00 4.65
C LEU A 39 44.36 -17.50 5.98
N ASN A 40 44.27 -16.66 7.00
CA ASN A 40 44.56 -17.06 8.37
C ASN A 40 43.30 -16.85 9.23
N MET A 41 43.33 -17.33 10.47
CA MET A 41 42.18 -17.24 11.39
C MET A 41 41.73 -15.80 11.68
N ARG A 42 42.61 -14.80 11.46
CA ARG A 42 42.33 -13.38 11.71
C ARG A 42 41.76 -12.67 10.48
N THR A 43 42.19 -13.05 9.27
CA THR A 43 41.91 -12.32 8.03
C THR A 43 40.75 -12.91 7.21
N TYR A 44 40.27 -14.10 7.56
CA TYR A 44 39.17 -14.71 6.81
C TYR A 44 37.81 -14.10 7.17
N LYS A 45 36.90 -14.14 6.19
CA LYS A 45 35.46 -13.95 6.39
C LYS A 45 34.73 -15.20 5.93
N GLY A 46 33.81 -15.69 6.75
CA GLY A 46 33.01 -16.87 6.42
C GLY A 46 31.72 -16.48 5.72
N PHE A 47 31.45 -17.08 4.57
CA PHE A 47 30.16 -16.99 3.88
C PHE A 47 29.75 -18.39 3.42
N ASN A 48 28.52 -18.82 3.70
CA ASN A 48 28.02 -20.16 3.35
C ASN A 48 28.95 -21.36 3.73
N LYS A 49 29.64 -21.28 4.87
CA LYS A 49 30.60 -22.30 5.34
C LYS A 49 31.84 -22.47 4.45
N GLU A 50 32.16 -21.49 3.62
CA GLU A 50 33.41 -21.38 2.88
C GLU A 50 34.22 -20.14 3.31
N PRO A 51 35.56 -20.22 3.32
CA PRO A 51 36.40 -19.08 3.66
C PRO A 51 36.61 -18.15 2.45
N TYR A 52 36.40 -16.86 2.69
CA TYR A 52 36.63 -15.77 1.73
C TYR A 52 37.63 -14.76 2.29
N CYS A 53 38.34 -14.06 1.40
CA CYS A 53 39.12 -12.89 1.79
C CYS A 53 38.20 -11.69 1.98
N GLU A 54 38.71 -10.64 2.64
CA GLU A 54 37.95 -9.40 2.88
C GLU A 54 37.45 -8.74 1.59
N ALA A 55 38.19 -8.85 0.49
CA ALA A 55 37.81 -8.29 -0.80
C ALA A 55 36.70 -9.10 -1.52
N HIS A 56 36.70 -10.43 -1.38
CA HIS A 56 35.82 -11.35 -2.11
C HIS A 56 34.66 -11.89 -1.27
N ILE A 57 34.43 -11.36 -0.07
CA ILE A 57 33.26 -11.75 0.72
C ILE A 57 31.98 -11.32 -0.02
N PRO A 58 31.05 -12.24 -0.33
CA PRO A 58 29.74 -11.87 -0.85
C PRO A 58 29.03 -11.02 0.20
N LYS A 59 29.03 -9.69 0.00
CA LYS A 59 28.29 -8.78 0.85
C LYS A 59 26.82 -9.10 0.62
N ALA A 60 26.12 -9.50 1.66
CA ALA A 60 24.68 -9.65 1.62
C ALA A 60 24.12 -8.30 1.16
N LYS A 61 23.68 -8.23 -0.11
CA LYS A 61 22.84 -7.12 -0.56
C LYS A 61 21.62 -7.22 0.33
N ALA A 62 21.37 -6.19 1.13
CA ALA A 62 20.21 -6.14 2.01
C ALA A 62 18.98 -6.45 1.15
N THR A 63 18.46 -7.66 1.29
CA THR A 63 17.16 -8.01 0.75
C THR A 63 16.19 -7.21 1.59
N THR A 64 15.84 -6.01 1.12
CA THR A 64 14.62 -5.33 1.55
C THR A 64 13.54 -6.37 1.38
N MET A 65 13.01 -6.87 2.50
CA MET A 65 12.01 -7.92 2.47
C MET A 65 10.96 -7.60 1.41
N ALA A 66 10.72 -8.62 0.60
CA ALA A 66 9.77 -8.69 -0.47
C ALA A 66 8.44 -8.01 -0.11
N GLU A 67 7.81 -7.49 -1.15
CA GLU A 67 6.44 -6.97 -1.23
C GLU A 67 5.46 -7.73 -0.31
N THR A 68 5.38 -7.33 0.96
CA THR A 68 4.24 -7.75 1.77
C THR A 68 3.02 -7.05 1.17
N PRO A 69 1.91 -7.77 0.93
CA PRO A 69 0.67 -7.14 0.47
C PRO A 69 0.19 -6.05 1.44
N GLU A 70 0.68 -6.08 2.68
CA GLU A 70 0.45 -5.07 3.71
C GLU A 70 1.05 -3.70 3.36
N LEU A 71 2.25 -3.64 2.78
CA LEU A 71 2.87 -2.37 2.34
C LEU A 71 2.09 -1.72 1.18
N LYS A 72 1.53 -2.54 0.27
CA LYS A 72 0.62 -2.04 -0.79
C LYS A 72 -0.67 -1.46 -0.21
N ARG A 73 -1.28 -2.13 0.78
CA ARG A 73 -2.51 -1.64 1.45
C ARG A 73 -2.30 -0.36 2.26
N ILE A 74 -1.14 -0.19 2.89
CA ILE A 74 -0.79 1.05 3.61
C ILE A 74 -0.57 2.19 2.61
N ALA A 75 0.18 1.96 1.53
CA ALA A 75 0.44 2.98 0.51
C ALA A 75 -0.83 3.46 -0.23
N GLU A 76 -1.76 2.54 -0.53
CA GLU A 76 -3.06 2.88 -1.12
C GLU A 76 -3.94 3.69 -0.16
N ASN A 77 -3.98 3.33 1.13
CA ASN A 77 -4.75 4.08 2.12
C ASN A 77 -4.17 5.47 2.40
N THR A 78 -2.84 5.63 2.43
CA THR A 78 -2.21 6.94 2.68
C THR A 78 -2.45 7.93 1.53
N LYS A 79 -2.54 7.45 0.27
CA LYS A 79 -2.91 8.30 -0.88
C LYS A 79 -4.32 8.89 -0.78
N ILE A 80 -5.21 8.24 -0.04
CA ILE A 80 -6.60 8.70 0.15
C ILE A 80 -6.69 9.75 1.28
N GLN A 81 -5.71 9.79 2.20
CA GLN A 81 -5.79 10.61 3.42
C GLN A 81 -5.05 11.96 3.40
N SER A 82 -4.13 12.26 2.48
CA SER A 82 -3.41 13.54 2.52
C SER A 82 -3.97 14.57 1.53
N ASN A 83 -4.23 15.78 2.05
CA ASN A 83 -4.63 17.11 1.53
C ASN A 83 -4.92 17.38 0.03
N VAL A 84 -4.55 16.52 -0.91
CA VAL A 84 -4.89 16.64 -2.33
C VAL A 84 -6.38 16.42 -2.56
N LYS A 85 -7.04 15.49 -1.85
CA LYS A 85 -8.47 15.24 -2.05
C LYS A 85 -9.34 16.45 -1.68
N TYR A 86 -8.99 17.17 -0.61
CA TYR A 86 -9.75 18.33 -0.14
C TYR A 86 -9.63 19.54 -1.09
N HIS A 87 -8.44 19.79 -1.64
CA HIS A 87 -8.25 20.87 -2.62
C HIS A 87 -8.66 20.47 -4.05
N ALA A 88 -8.52 19.20 -4.44
CA ALA A 88 -8.95 18.71 -5.75
C ALA A 88 -10.47 18.62 -5.88
N GLU A 89 -11.21 18.36 -4.79
CA GLU A 89 -12.68 18.46 -4.77
C GLU A 89 -13.14 19.93 -4.88
N PHE A 90 -12.46 20.86 -4.20
CA PHE A 90 -12.74 22.30 -4.29
C PHE A 90 -12.44 22.90 -5.69
N GLU A 91 -11.38 22.44 -6.35
CA GLU A 91 -11.06 22.84 -7.73
C GLU A 91 -11.96 22.17 -8.76
N LYS A 92 -12.35 20.88 -8.59
CA LYS A 92 -13.33 20.22 -9.48
C LYS A 92 -14.72 20.84 -9.37
N SER A 93 -15.15 21.29 -8.19
CA SER A 93 -16.44 21.96 -8.01
C SER A 93 -16.47 23.38 -8.58
N LYS A 94 -15.32 24.01 -8.83
CA LYS A 94 -15.23 25.35 -9.45
C LYS A 94 -15.39 25.35 -10.97
N GLY A 95 -15.39 24.19 -11.64
CA GLY A 95 -15.37 24.13 -13.11
C GLY A 95 -16.27 23.09 -13.78
N LYS A 96 -17.03 22.28 -13.04
CA LYS A 96 -17.90 21.25 -13.62
C LYS A 96 -19.36 21.76 -13.70
N PHE A 97 -19.64 22.64 -14.66
CA PHE A 97 -20.98 22.71 -15.25
C PHE A 97 -21.13 21.48 -16.17
N THR A 98 -21.37 20.32 -15.57
CA THR A 98 -21.91 19.17 -16.32
C THR A 98 -23.40 19.35 -16.41
N GLN A 99 -23.94 19.39 -17.64
CA GLN A 99 -25.36 19.18 -17.88
C GLN A 99 -25.67 17.75 -17.41
N VAL A 100 -25.98 17.61 -16.13
CA VAL A 100 -26.46 16.35 -15.57
C VAL A 100 -27.82 16.14 -16.20
N ALA A 101 -27.86 15.28 -17.22
CA ALA A 101 -29.08 14.71 -17.72
C ALA A 101 -29.69 13.88 -16.59
N ASP A 102 -30.59 14.54 -15.85
CA ASP A 102 -31.71 13.99 -15.08
C ASP A 102 -31.53 12.54 -14.56
N ASP A 103 -30.96 12.42 -13.36
CA ASP A 103 -31.07 11.21 -12.55
C ASP A 103 -32.57 10.92 -12.30
N PRO A 104 -33.07 9.67 -12.41
CA PRO A 104 -34.46 9.32 -12.13
C PRO A 104 -34.99 9.88 -10.80
N GLU A 105 -34.13 10.06 -9.80
CA GLU A 105 -34.47 10.65 -8.50
C GLU A 105 -34.76 12.16 -8.63
N THR A 106 -33.98 12.89 -9.45
CA THR A 106 -34.17 14.32 -9.68
C THR A 106 -35.44 14.63 -10.46
N LEU A 107 -35.85 13.76 -11.40
CA LEU A 107 -37.12 13.88 -12.11
C LEU A 107 -38.31 13.70 -11.16
N ARG A 108 -38.23 12.75 -10.23
CA ARG A 108 -39.27 12.52 -9.22
C ARG A 108 -39.41 13.73 -8.30
N ILE A 109 -38.30 14.29 -7.81
CA ILE A 109 -38.32 15.49 -6.95
C ILE A 109 -38.92 16.69 -7.69
N LYS A 110 -38.59 16.87 -8.97
CA LYS A 110 -39.11 17.96 -9.80
C LYS A 110 -40.61 17.83 -10.07
N GLN A 111 -41.08 16.63 -10.42
CA GLN A 111 -42.52 16.36 -10.60
C GLN A 111 -43.30 16.54 -9.30
N ASN A 112 -42.77 16.06 -8.17
CA ASN A 112 -43.41 16.25 -6.87
C ASN A 112 -43.50 17.74 -6.51
N SER A 113 -42.44 18.51 -6.74
CA SER A 113 -42.43 19.96 -6.53
C SER A 113 -43.48 20.68 -7.38
N GLN A 114 -43.63 20.32 -8.65
CA GLN A 114 -44.64 20.91 -9.55
C GLN A 114 -46.09 20.55 -9.16
N ILE A 115 -46.31 19.32 -8.69
CA ILE A 115 -47.63 18.89 -8.20
C ILE A 115 -47.98 19.67 -6.93
N ILE A 116 -47.04 19.78 -5.99
CA ILE A 116 -47.21 20.54 -4.75
C ILE A 116 -47.52 22.01 -5.05
N SER A 117 -46.81 22.64 -5.98
CA SER A 117 -47.05 24.04 -6.34
C SER A 117 -48.43 24.25 -6.99
N ASN A 118 -48.85 23.35 -7.87
CA ASN A 118 -50.15 23.46 -8.56
C ASN A 118 -51.32 23.24 -7.60
N VAL A 119 -51.21 22.29 -6.67
CA VAL A 119 -52.21 22.07 -5.61
C VAL A 119 -52.28 23.26 -4.67
N ALA A 120 -51.15 23.87 -4.32
CA ALA A 120 -51.12 25.08 -3.49
C ALA A 120 -51.82 26.25 -4.19
N TYR A 121 -51.52 26.51 -5.47
CA TYR A 121 -52.10 27.64 -6.21
C TYR A 121 -53.62 27.48 -6.42
N HIS A 122 -54.06 26.32 -6.92
CA HIS A 122 -55.49 26.08 -7.14
C HIS A 122 -56.25 25.88 -5.83
N GLY A 123 -55.62 25.30 -4.80
CA GLY A 123 -56.22 25.12 -3.48
C GLY A 123 -56.45 26.44 -2.75
N GLU A 124 -55.49 27.38 -2.81
CA GLU A 124 -55.68 28.72 -2.26
C GLU A 124 -56.74 29.53 -3.02
N LEU A 125 -56.78 29.40 -4.34
CA LEU A 125 -57.80 30.06 -5.16
C LEU A 125 -59.21 29.55 -4.83
N GLN A 126 -59.39 28.22 -4.72
CA GLN A 126 -60.66 27.61 -4.33
C GLN A 126 -61.07 28.00 -2.91
N LYS A 127 -60.11 28.05 -1.97
CA LYS A 127 -60.38 28.51 -0.59
C LYS A 127 -60.81 29.98 -0.55
N LYS A 128 -60.14 30.86 -1.31
CA LYS A 128 -60.51 32.29 -1.42
C LYS A 128 -61.88 32.45 -2.05
N ALA A 129 -62.17 31.76 -3.15
CA ALA A 129 -63.47 31.79 -3.81
C ALA A 129 -64.59 31.27 -2.89
N ALA A 130 -64.36 30.19 -2.13
CA ALA A 130 -65.32 29.69 -1.16
C ALA A 130 -65.54 30.64 0.03
N MET A 131 -64.49 31.34 0.49
CA MET A 131 -64.63 32.38 1.53
C MET A 131 -65.40 33.60 1.02
N GLU A 132 -65.15 34.01 -0.22
CA GLU A 132 -65.86 35.13 -0.85
C GLU A 132 -67.33 34.80 -1.13
N GLN A 133 -67.62 33.59 -1.59
CA GLN A 133 -69.00 33.11 -1.76
C GLN A 133 -69.74 33.02 -0.41
N LYS A 134 -69.06 32.60 0.67
CA LYS A 134 -69.64 32.62 2.02
C LYS A 134 -69.90 34.04 2.51
N ARG A 135 -69.03 35.00 2.19
CA ARG A 135 -69.22 36.41 2.51
C ARG A 135 -70.44 36.99 1.78
N THR A 136 -70.58 36.72 0.48
CA THR A 136 -71.72 37.22 -0.30
C THR A 136 -73.05 36.57 0.07
N ILE A 137 -73.05 35.32 0.54
CA ILE A 137 -74.26 34.66 1.09
C ILE A 137 -74.67 35.28 2.43
N ASN A 138 -73.71 35.67 3.28
CA ASN A 138 -73.97 36.28 4.59
C ASN A 138 -74.32 37.78 4.51
N GLU A 139 -74.06 38.45 3.38
CA GLU A 139 -74.47 39.83 3.09
C GLU A 139 -75.86 39.90 2.42
N ASN A 140 -76.41 38.78 1.93
CA ASN A 140 -77.71 38.69 1.23
C ASN A 140 -78.78 37.86 1.98
N GLY A 141 -78.60 37.60 3.27
CA GLY A 141 -79.57 36.95 4.16
C GLY A 141 -79.79 37.78 5.41
#